data_AF-A0A4R6QUG7-F1
#
_entry.id   AF-A0A4R6QUG7-F1
#
_cell.length_a   1.000
_cell.length_b   1.000
_cell.length_c   1.000
_cell.angle_alpha   90.00
_cell.angle_beta   90.00
_cell.angle_gamma   90.00
#
_symmetry.space_group_name_H-M   'P 1'
#
loop_
_entity.id
_entity.type
_entity.pdbx_description
1 polymer ?
#
loop_
_entity_poly.entity_id
_entity_poly.type
_entity_poly.pdbx_seq_one_letter_code
_entity_poly.pdbx_strand_id
1 'polypeptide(L)'
;MEAKTQRQKGKIEWLRQEMRQLHEIKQQLGTQPDGQLSLTDPDARSMSSRGKATGVVGYNVQAAVNAKHHLIVTHEVTNIGNERAQLSPVAQAVKKAMGQVTLEAVADRGCYSGQQIKDCDDAGITVMLPKPMTSGASAEGRFDKADFVYITSDNEYRCPAGQRAIYRFSRLEGGLLMHRYWSSACGQCPMKAQCTPSQHRRISRWEHESVLEAVQQMRQAR
;
A
#
# COMPACT_ATOMS: atom_id res chain seq x y z
N MET A 1 50.18 33.51 -16.23
CA MET A 1 49.70 33.57 -14.83
C MET A 1 48.33 34.24 -14.75
N GLU A 2 48.15 35.41 -15.36
CA GLU A 2 46.91 36.22 -15.31
C GLU A 2 45.64 35.50 -15.81
N ALA A 3 45.71 34.73 -16.90
CA ALA A 3 44.55 34.00 -17.42
C ALA A 3 44.00 32.93 -16.44
N LYS A 4 44.87 32.29 -15.63
CA LYS A 4 44.43 31.34 -14.58
C LYS A 4 43.75 32.08 -13.43
N THR A 5 44.27 33.24 -13.03
CA THR A 5 43.69 34.08 -11.98
C THR A 5 42.33 34.65 -12.39
N GLN A 6 42.17 35.09 -13.64
CA GLN A 6 40.89 35.58 -14.18
C GLN A 6 39.81 34.48 -14.16
N ARG A 7 40.17 33.27 -14.60
CA ARG A 7 39.28 32.09 -14.59
C ARG A 7 38.87 31.69 -13.17
N GLN A 8 39.79 31.74 -12.21
CA GLN A 8 39.51 31.43 -10.81
C GLN A 8 38.58 32.46 -10.17
N LYS A 9 38.79 33.77 -10.41
CA LYS A 9 37.90 34.83 -9.94
C LYS A 9 36.47 34.65 -10.47
N GLY A 10 36.32 34.39 -11.77
CA GLY A 10 35.01 34.12 -12.37
C GLY A 10 34.31 32.89 -11.76
N LYS A 11 35.05 31.82 -11.46
CA LYS A 11 34.49 30.62 -10.80
C LYS A 11 34.03 30.90 -9.37
N ILE A 12 34.77 31.72 -8.62
CA ILE A 12 34.39 32.13 -7.26
C ILE A 12 33.13 32.99 -7.30
N GLU A 13 33.01 33.91 -8.26
CA GLU A 13 31.84 34.75 -8.41
C GLU A 13 30.58 33.93 -8.76
N TRP A 14 30.71 33.00 -9.70
CA TRP A 14 29.66 32.05 -10.02
C TRP A 14 29.23 31.22 -8.79
N LEU A 15 30.18 30.64 -8.04
CA LEU A 15 29.88 29.89 -6.82
C LEU A 15 29.16 30.74 -5.76
N ARG A 16 29.56 32.01 -5.60
CA ARG A 16 28.88 32.93 -4.68
C ARG A 16 27.45 33.24 -5.12
N GLN A 17 27.21 33.36 -6.42
CA GLN A 17 25.86 33.54 -6.96
C GLN A 17 25.00 32.29 -6.75
N GLU A 18 25.54 31.11 -7.03
CA GLU A 18 24.89 29.82 -6.80
C GLU A 18 24.52 29.63 -5.32
N MET A 19 25.44 29.96 -4.40
CA MET A 19 25.16 29.89 -2.96
C MET A 19 24.01 30.81 -2.52
N ARG A 20 23.87 32.00 -3.12
CA ARG A 20 22.75 32.89 -2.83
C ARG A 20 21.43 32.29 -3.31
N GLN A 21 21.41 31.79 -4.55
CA GLN A 21 20.23 31.13 -5.12
C GLN A 21 19.79 29.91 -4.29
N LEU A 22 20.73 29.06 -3.87
CA LEU A 22 20.43 27.92 -3.01
C LEU A 22 19.92 28.34 -1.63
N HIS A 23 20.38 29.47 -1.09
CA HIS A 23 19.88 30.00 0.18
C HIS A 23 18.42 30.48 0.06
N GLU A 24 18.07 31.15 -1.03
CA GLU A 24 16.70 31.57 -1.33
C GLU A 24 15.78 30.37 -1.53
N ILE A 25 16.22 29.37 -2.32
CA ILE A 25 15.48 28.11 -2.51
C ILE A 25 15.26 27.42 -1.17
N LYS A 26 16.25 27.39 -0.28
CA LYS A 26 16.12 26.80 1.06
C LYS A 26 15.05 27.52 1.90
N GLN A 27 14.97 28.84 1.82
CA GLN A 27 13.94 29.61 2.52
C GLN A 27 12.55 29.30 1.96
N GLN A 28 12.40 29.27 0.63
CA GLN A 28 11.15 28.88 -0.03
C GLN A 28 10.74 27.44 0.30
N LEU A 29 11.68 26.51 0.36
CA LEU A 29 11.41 25.12 0.74
C LEU A 29 10.84 25.03 2.16
N GLY A 30 11.28 25.92 3.07
CA GLY A 30 10.78 25.99 4.44
C GLY A 30 9.34 26.49 4.57
N THR A 31 8.77 27.11 3.53
CA THR A 31 7.36 27.52 3.51
C THR A 31 6.45 26.45 2.90
N GLN A 32 7.01 25.42 2.26
CA GLN A 32 6.24 24.34 1.63
C GLN A 32 5.88 23.26 2.66
N PRO A 33 4.59 22.83 2.72
CA PRO A 33 4.13 21.89 3.74
C PRO A 33 4.74 20.49 3.61
N ASP A 34 5.14 20.10 2.40
CA ASP A 34 5.74 18.79 2.08
C ASP A 34 7.26 18.86 1.87
N GLY A 35 7.85 20.04 2.06
CA GLY A 35 9.28 20.26 1.90
C GLY A 35 9.79 19.98 0.49
N GLN A 36 8.94 20.09 -0.54
CA GLN A 36 9.32 19.95 -1.94
C GLN A 36 9.10 21.26 -2.70
N LEU A 37 10.01 21.58 -3.62
CA LEU A 37 9.89 22.73 -4.50
C LEU A 37 10.24 22.29 -5.92
N SER A 38 9.28 22.46 -6.83
CA SER A 38 9.48 22.28 -8.26
C SER A 38 9.64 23.65 -8.90
N LEU A 39 10.72 23.84 -9.67
CA LEU A 39 11.05 25.12 -10.29
C LEU A 39 10.32 25.38 -11.61
N THR A 40 9.73 24.33 -12.20
CA THR A 40 9.05 24.39 -13.51
C THR A 40 7.53 24.34 -13.39
N ASP A 41 7.02 23.61 -12.39
CA ASP A 41 5.59 23.45 -12.12
C ASP A 41 5.40 23.34 -10.60
N PRO A 42 4.92 24.41 -9.93
CA PRO A 42 4.77 24.46 -8.47
C PRO A 42 3.87 23.37 -7.87
N ASP A 43 2.98 22.78 -8.67
CA ASP A 43 2.02 21.78 -8.21
C ASP A 43 2.56 20.34 -8.38
N ALA A 44 3.60 20.13 -9.19
CA ALA A 44 4.22 18.83 -9.39
C ALA A 44 5.05 18.37 -8.18
N ARG A 45 5.12 17.05 -7.94
CA ARG A 45 5.91 16.47 -6.84
C ARG A 45 6.88 15.41 -7.31
N SER A 46 8.00 15.31 -6.62
CA SER A 46 8.98 14.23 -6.81
C SER A 46 8.41 12.94 -6.23
N MET A 47 8.31 11.91 -7.07
CA MET A 47 7.80 10.60 -6.70
C MET A 47 8.83 9.53 -7.00
N SER A 48 8.88 8.51 -6.14
CA SER A 48 9.68 7.32 -6.40
C SER A 48 9.08 6.57 -7.58
N SER A 49 9.88 6.34 -8.62
CA SER A 49 9.52 5.49 -9.75
C SER A 49 10.40 4.25 -9.77
N ARG A 50 9.82 3.08 -10.08
CA ARG A 50 10.57 1.82 -10.13
C ARG A 50 11.71 1.94 -11.15
N GLY A 51 12.95 1.79 -10.69
CA GLY A 51 14.13 1.61 -11.57
C GLY A 51 14.97 2.86 -11.83
N LYS A 52 14.65 4.03 -11.28
CA LYS A 52 15.54 5.20 -11.32
C LYS A 52 15.93 5.63 -9.92
N ALA A 53 17.24 5.80 -9.70
CA ALA A 53 17.77 6.36 -8.45
C ALA A 53 17.32 7.82 -8.23
N THR A 54 16.97 8.51 -9.31
CA THR A 54 16.35 9.83 -9.28
C THR A 54 14.83 9.68 -9.46
N GLY A 55 14.05 10.23 -8.53
CA GLY A 55 12.59 10.26 -8.63
C GLY A 55 12.11 10.97 -9.90
N VAL A 56 10.85 10.76 -10.26
CA VAL A 56 10.18 11.47 -11.35
C VAL A 56 9.39 12.63 -10.74
N VAL A 57 9.61 13.84 -11.23
CA VAL A 57 8.79 15.01 -10.87
C VAL A 57 7.58 15.04 -11.79
N GLY A 58 6.37 14.97 -11.23
CA GLY A 58 5.13 14.98 -12.00
C GLY A 58 3.91 14.75 -11.13
N TYR A 59 2.89 14.14 -11.73
CA TYR A 59 1.63 13.77 -11.08
C TYR A 59 1.38 12.27 -11.23
N ASN A 60 0.68 11.69 -10.27
CA ASN A 60 0.15 10.34 -10.36
C ASN A 60 -1.30 10.41 -10.85
N VAL A 61 -1.57 9.83 -12.02
CA VAL A 61 -2.91 9.83 -12.61
C VAL A 61 -3.52 8.45 -12.45
N GLN A 62 -4.71 8.41 -11.86
CA GLN A 62 -5.49 7.19 -11.67
C GLN A 62 -6.66 7.25 -12.64
N ALA A 63 -6.79 6.28 -13.54
CA ALA A 63 -7.85 6.26 -14.54
C ALA A 63 -8.64 4.96 -14.46
N ALA A 64 -9.96 5.05 -14.61
CA ALA A 64 -10.83 3.88 -14.74
C ALA A 64 -11.46 3.82 -16.11
N VAL A 65 -11.39 2.63 -16.71
CA VAL A 65 -11.83 2.37 -18.07
C VAL A 65 -12.97 1.35 -18.04
N ASN A 66 -14.01 1.60 -18.82
CA ASN A 66 -15.07 0.62 -19.02
C ASN A 66 -14.51 -0.58 -19.80
N ALA A 67 -14.55 -1.78 -19.22
CA ALA A 67 -13.94 -2.97 -19.80
C ALA A 67 -14.55 -3.39 -21.15
N LYS A 68 -15.82 -3.08 -21.41
CA LYS A 68 -16.53 -3.49 -22.63
C LYS A 68 -16.32 -2.51 -23.80
N HIS A 69 -16.38 -1.21 -23.53
CA HIS A 69 -16.35 -0.18 -24.57
C HIS A 69 -15.01 0.57 -24.65
N HIS A 70 -14.08 0.27 -23.74
CA HIS A 70 -12.75 0.90 -23.67
C HIS A 70 -12.77 2.42 -23.52
N LEU A 71 -13.85 2.96 -22.93
CA LEU A 71 -14.00 4.38 -22.65
C LEU A 71 -13.49 4.70 -21.25
N ILE A 72 -12.73 5.79 -21.12
CA ILE A 72 -12.36 6.35 -19.80
C ILE A 72 -13.64 6.89 -19.16
N VAL A 73 -14.01 6.34 -18.02
CA VAL A 73 -15.20 6.77 -17.26
C VAL A 73 -14.86 7.91 -16.32
N THR A 74 -13.71 7.82 -15.66
CA THR A 74 -13.22 8.84 -14.74
C THR A 74 -11.69 8.79 -14.66
N HIS A 75 -11.11 9.89 -14.21
CA HIS A 75 -9.71 9.99 -13.88
C HIS A 75 -9.54 10.92 -12.67
N GLU A 76 -8.49 10.68 -11.89
CA GLU A 76 -8.10 11.50 -10.74
C GLU A 76 -6.61 11.80 -10.85
N VAL A 77 -6.23 13.06 -10.62
CA VAL A 77 -4.83 13.51 -10.64
C VAL A 77 -4.40 13.81 -9.22
N THR A 78 -3.39 13.10 -8.73
CA THR A 78 -2.92 13.22 -7.34
C THR A 78 -1.40 13.36 -7.26
N ASN A 79 -0.94 14.02 -6.21
CA ASN A 79 0.48 14.09 -5.85
C ASN A 79 0.93 12.95 -4.92
N ILE A 80 0.04 11.99 -4.63
CA ILE A 80 0.35 10.81 -3.83
C ILE A 80 1.05 9.77 -4.70
N GLY A 81 2.33 9.52 -4.45
CA GLY A 81 3.15 8.58 -5.24
C GLY A 81 2.82 7.09 -5.09
N ASN A 82 1.75 6.73 -4.38
CA ASN A 82 1.29 5.34 -4.27
C ASN A 82 -0.23 5.24 -4.44
N GLU A 83 -0.69 4.04 -4.80
CA GLU A 83 -2.07 3.82 -5.26
C GLU A 83 -2.96 3.20 -4.17
N ARG A 84 -2.40 2.95 -2.98
CA ARG A 84 -3.08 2.20 -1.90
C ARG A 84 -4.30 2.91 -1.34
N ALA A 85 -4.48 4.20 -1.59
CA ALA A 85 -5.61 4.99 -1.15
C ALA A 85 -6.55 5.41 -2.30
N GLN A 86 -6.32 4.89 -3.51
CA GLN A 86 -6.99 5.38 -4.73
C GLN A 86 -8.12 4.46 -5.21
N LEU A 87 -8.17 3.21 -4.72
CA LEU A 87 -9.13 2.20 -5.17
C LEU A 87 -10.59 2.63 -4.95
N SER A 88 -10.96 2.93 -3.70
CA SER A 88 -12.34 3.24 -3.32
C SER A 88 -12.83 4.58 -3.91
N PRO A 89 -12.06 5.68 -3.83
CA PRO A 89 -12.47 6.95 -4.43
C PRO A 89 -12.77 6.82 -5.93
N VAL A 90 -11.87 6.20 -6.69
CA VAL A 90 -12.04 6.03 -8.15
C VAL A 90 -13.22 5.12 -8.46
N ALA A 91 -13.36 3.99 -7.74
CA ALA A 91 -14.45 3.05 -7.97
C ALA A 91 -15.83 3.68 -7.66
N GLN A 92 -15.94 4.47 -6.60
CA GLN A 92 -17.16 5.20 -6.27
C GLN A 92 -17.46 6.29 -7.30
N ALA A 93 -16.44 7.00 -7.80
CA ALA A 93 -16.60 7.98 -8.87
C ALA A 93 -17.13 7.33 -10.16
N VAL A 94 -16.60 6.15 -10.53
CA VAL A 94 -17.12 5.34 -11.65
C VAL A 94 -18.59 4.98 -11.41
N LYS A 95 -18.91 4.43 -10.24
CA LYS A 95 -20.27 4.02 -9.89
C LYS A 95 -21.26 5.18 -10.03
N LYS A 96 -20.88 6.36 -9.54
CA LYS A 96 -21.66 7.60 -9.65
C LYS A 96 -21.80 8.06 -11.10
N ALA A 97 -20.71 8.09 -11.87
CA ALA A 97 -20.72 8.54 -13.25
C ALA A 97 -21.54 7.63 -14.18
N MET A 98 -21.52 6.31 -13.94
CA MET A 98 -22.30 5.33 -14.70
C MET A 98 -23.75 5.19 -14.24
N GLY A 99 -24.12 5.77 -13.09
CA GLY A 99 -25.45 5.63 -12.50
C GLY A 99 -25.82 4.19 -12.15
N GLN A 100 -24.83 3.34 -11.84
CA GLN A 100 -25.05 1.91 -11.57
C GLN A 100 -25.21 1.63 -10.07
N VAL A 101 -26.07 0.65 -9.75
CA VAL A 101 -26.27 0.19 -8.37
C VAL A 101 -25.15 -0.76 -7.93
N THR A 102 -24.61 -1.55 -8.85
CA THR A 102 -23.52 -2.51 -8.61
C THR A 102 -22.42 -2.33 -9.64
N LEU A 103 -21.17 -2.48 -9.22
CA LEU A 103 -19.99 -2.34 -10.08
C LEU A 103 -19.01 -3.47 -9.79
N GLU A 104 -18.50 -4.12 -10.83
CA GLU A 104 -17.32 -4.99 -10.74
C GLU A 104 -16.08 -4.16 -11.13
N ALA A 105 -15.09 -4.08 -10.24
CA ALA A 105 -13.85 -3.35 -10.47
C ALA A 105 -12.66 -4.31 -10.48
N VAL A 106 -11.84 -4.23 -11.52
CA VAL A 106 -10.55 -4.95 -11.59
C VAL A 106 -9.45 -3.93 -11.37
N ALA A 107 -8.58 -4.19 -10.41
CA ALA A 107 -7.44 -3.33 -10.09
C ALA A 107 -6.15 -4.14 -9.97
N ASP A 108 -5.02 -3.47 -10.12
CA ASP A 108 -3.73 -4.12 -9.93
C ASP A 108 -3.37 -4.26 -8.44
N ARG A 109 -2.20 -4.87 -8.18
CA ARG A 109 -1.69 -5.10 -6.83
C ARG A 109 -1.31 -3.80 -6.10
N GLY A 110 -0.96 -2.74 -6.81
CA GLY A 110 -0.58 -1.44 -6.26
C GLY A 110 -1.73 -0.79 -5.48
N CYS A 111 -2.95 -1.02 -5.93
CA CYS A 111 -4.19 -0.58 -5.29
C CYS A 111 -4.60 -1.39 -4.05
N TYR A 112 -3.84 -2.42 -3.66
CA TYR A 112 -4.23 -3.29 -2.53
C TYR A 112 -4.17 -2.57 -1.18
N SER A 113 -5.33 -2.39 -0.56
CA SER A 113 -5.49 -1.88 0.80
C SER A 113 -6.75 -2.47 1.44
N GLY A 114 -6.61 -3.03 2.65
CA GLY A 114 -7.72 -3.68 3.34
C GLY A 114 -8.91 -2.74 3.57
N GLN A 115 -8.61 -1.51 4.02
CA GLN A 115 -9.64 -0.48 4.25
C GLN A 115 -10.35 -0.09 2.95
N GLN A 116 -9.60 0.15 1.87
CA GLN A 116 -10.20 0.54 0.58
C GLN A 116 -11.09 -0.56 -0.01
N ILE A 117 -10.70 -1.83 0.14
CA ILE A 117 -11.52 -2.96 -0.30
C ILE A 117 -12.81 -3.03 0.52
N LYS A 118 -12.75 -2.81 1.84
CA LYS A 118 -13.93 -2.75 2.70
C LYS A 118 -14.84 -1.57 2.34
N ASP A 119 -14.27 -0.40 2.08
CA ASP A 119 -15.05 0.78 1.67
C ASP A 119 -15.76 0.53 0.32
N CYS A 120 -15.13 -0.22 -0.60
CA CYS A 120 -15.78 -0.65 -1.84
C CYS A 120 -16.92 -1.64 -1.58
N ASP A 121 -16.69 -2.64 -0.72
CA ASP A 121 -17.69 -3.64 -0.33
C ASP A 121 -18.93 -2.98 0.30
N ASP A 122 -18.73 -2.03 1.22
CA ASP A 122 -19.80 -1.22 1.83
C ASP A 122 -20.56 -0.38 0.79
N ALA A 123 -19.86 0.08 -0.25
CA ALA A 123 -20.45 0.78 -1.37
C ALA A 123 -21.08 -0.17 -2.41
N GLY A 124 -21.16 -1.49 -2.18
CA GLY A 124 -21.71 -2.47 -3.12
C GLY A 124 -20.89 -2.59 -4.40
N ILE A 125 -19.56 -2.43 -4.30
CA ILE A 125 -18.60 -2.56 -5.39
C ILE A 125 -17.77 -3.81 -5.16
N THR A 126 -17.89 -4.78 -6.07
CA THR A 126 -17.12 -6.02 -6.02
C THR A 126 -15.75 -5.79 -6.66
N VAL A 127 -14.69 -5.82 -5.85
CA VAL A 127 -13.33 -5.61 -6.35
C VAL A 127 -12.59 -6.94 -6.54
N MET A 128 -11.83 -7.03 -7.63
CA MET A 128 -10.92 -8.13 -7.93
C MET A 128 -9.51 -7.58 -8.09
N LEU A 129 -8.59 -8.00 -7.22
CA LEU A 129 -7.19 -7.57 -7.28
C LEU A 129 -6.23 -8.61 -6.65
N PRO A 130 -4.96 -8.68 -7.08
CA PRO A 130 -3.99 -9.61 -6.50
C PRO A 130 -3.57 -9.17 -5.09
N LYS A 131 -3.63 -10.09 -4.12
CA LYS A 131 -3.02 -9.87 -2.79
C LYS A 131 -1.49 -9.87 -2.92
N PRO A 132 -0.79 -8.87 -2.37
CA PRO A 132 0.67 -8.88 -2.32
C PRO A 132 1.16 -9.97 -1.36
N MET A 133 2.15 -10.76 -1.79
CA MET A 133 2.83 -11.73 -0.94
C MET A 133 3.97 -11.02 -0.21
N THR A 134 3.75 -10.63 1.05
CA THR A 134 4.71 -9.85 1.85
C THR A 134 5.07 -10.52 3.18
N SER A 135 4.76 -11.81 3.34
CA SER A 135 5.02 -12.53 4.57
C SER A 135 6.50 -12.88 4.70
N GLY A 136 7.19 -12.24 5.66
CA GLY A 136 8.58 -12.58 6.00
C GLY A 136 8.74 -14.05 6.42
N ALA A 137 7.69 -14.66 6.97
CA ALA A 137 7.68 -16.09 7.29
C ALA A 137 7.85 -16.97 6.04
N SER A 138 7.13 -16.69 4.95
CA SER A 138 7.28 -17.45 3.70
C SER A 138 8.65 -17.25 3.06
N ALA A 139 9.20 -16.04 3.13
CA ALA A 139 10.54 -15.76 2.63
C ALA A 139 11.62 -16.59 3.37
N GLU A 140 11.38 -16.92 4.64
CA GLU A 140 12.23 -17.79 5.46
C GLU A 140 11.84 -19.28 5.39
N GLY A 141 10.89 -19.66 4.52
CA GLY A 141 10.42 -21.04 4.39
C GLY A 141 9.58 -21.56 5.57
N ARG A 142 9.10 -20.68 6.44
CA ARG A 142 8.19 -21.01 7.55
C ARG A 142 6.73 -20.98 7.09
N PHE A 143 5.86 -21.66 7.84
CA PHE A 143 4.41 -21.59 7.61
C PHE A 143 3.92 -20.13 7.62
N ASP A 144 3.09 -19.78 6.64
CA ASP A 144 2.42 -18.49 6.53
C ASP A 144 1.00 -18.54 7.12
N LYS A 145 0.32 -17.41 7.22
CA LYS A 145 -1.09 -17.33 7.61
C LYS A 145 -1.98 -18.20 6.72
N ALA A 146 -1.65 -18.35 5.43
CA ALA A 146 -2.40 -19.17 4.48
C ALA A 146 -2.43 -20.67 4.86
N ASP A 147 -1.45 -21.15 5.62
CA ASP A 147 -1.40 -22.54 6.10
C ASP A 147 -2.32 -22.77 7.32
N PHE A 148 -2.96 -21.72 7.84
CA PHE A 148 -3.86 -21.79 8.98
C PHE A 148 -5.31 -21.62 8.51
N VAL A 149 -6.14 -22.59 8.84
CA VAL A 149 -7.55 -22.59 8.44
C VAL A 149 -8.37 -21.88 9.51
N TYR A 150 -9.10 -20.83 9.13
CA TYR A 150 -10.06 -20.20 10.02
C TYR A 150 -11.35 -21.02 10.10
N ILE A 151 -11.81 -21.31 11.31
CA ILE A 151 -13.07 -22.02 11.59
C ILE A 151 -14.06 -20.98 12.10
N THR A 152 -14.93 -20.52 11.21
CA THR A 152 -15.87 -19.44 11.47
C THR A 152 -16.85 -19.77 12.59
N SER A 153 -17.33 -21.03 12.68
CA SER A 153 -18.31 -21.45 13.70
C SER A 153 -17.82 -21.24 15.13
N ASP A 154 -16.52 -21.41 15.34
CA ASP A 154 -15.93 -21.46 16.67
C ASP A 154 -15.10 -20.21 16.97
N ASN A 155 -14.90 -19.35 15.96
CA ASN A 155 -13.97 -18.21 16.00
C ASN A 155 -12.55 -18.63 16.42
N GLU A 156 -11.99 -19.61 15.72
CA GLU A 156 -10.64 -20.12 16.00
C GLU A 156 -9.88 -20.40 14.70
N TYR A 157 -8.56 -20.56 14.83
CA TYR A 157 -7.72 -21.06 13.75
C TYR A 157 -7.27 -22.50 14.03
N ARG A 158 -7.25 -23.35 13.00
CA ARG A 158 -6.56 -24.65 13.04
C ARG A 158 -5.20 -24.51 12.35
N CYS A 159 -4.13 -24.89 13.05
CA CYS A 159 -2.78 -24.86 12.49
C CYS A 159 -2.45 -26.14 11.69
N PRO A 160 -1.31 -26.16 10.96
CA PRO A 160 -0.83 -27.35 10.25
C PRO A 160 -0.63 -28.58 11.12
N ALA A 161 -0.29 -28.39 12.41
CA ALA A 161 -0.16 -29.47 13.39
C ALA A 161 -1.52 -29.95 13.97
N GLY A 162 -2.64 -29.49 13.42
CA GLY A 162 -4.00 -29.86 13.87
C GLY A 162 -4.49 -29.15 15.14
N GLN A 163 -3.63 -28.38 15.82
CA GLN A 163 -3.98 -27.70 17.06
C GLN A 163 -4.88 -26.48 16.81
N ARG A 164 -5.77 -26.23 17.77
CA ARG A 164 -6.68 -25.07 17.79
C ARG A 164 -6.02 -23.87 18.43
N ALA A 165 -6.11 -22.72 17.77
CA ALA A 165 -5.67 -21.43 18.22
C ALA A 165 -6.89 -20.56 18.51
N ILE A 166 -7.21 -20.46 19.80
CA ILE A 166 -8.37 -19.73 20.30
C ILE A 166 -8.16 -18.22 20.19
N TYR A 167 -9.27 -17.47 20.13
CA TYR A 167 -9.25 -16.03 20.32
C TYR A 167 -8.70 -15.67 21.71
N ARG A 168 -7.93 -14.59 21.79
CA ARG A 168 -7.27 -14.17 23.03
C ARG A 168 -7.61 -12.75 23.42
N PHE A 169 -7.42 -11.82 22.49
CA PHE A 169 -7.77 -10.42 22.69
C PHE A 169 -7.82 -9.69 21.34
N SER A 170 -8.32 -8.46 21.39
CA SER A 170 -8.32 -7.53 20.28
C SER A 170 -7.50 -6.30 20.62
N ARG A 171 -6.86 -5.70 19.62
CA ARG A 171 -6.13 -4.44 19.79
C ARG A 171 -6.35 -3.56 18.56
N LEU A 172 -6.51 -2.27 18.79
CA LEU A 172 -6.46 -1.27 17.74
C LEU A 172 -5.01 -1.06 17.30
N GLU A 173 -4.75 -1.31 16.02
CA GLU A 173 -3.43 -1.13 15.40
C GLU A 173 -3.61 -0.31 14.13
N GLY A 174 -3.08 0.92 14.11
CA GLY A 174 -3.25 1.82 12.96
C GLY A 174 -4.71 2.13 12.62
N GLY A 175 -5.61 2.14 13.63
CA GLY A 175 -7.05 2.33 13.45
C GLY A 175 -7.85 1.08 13.09
N LEU A 176 -7.19 -0.07 12.88
CA LEU A 176 -7.85 -1.34 12.54
C LEU A 176 -7.99 -2.21 13.79
N LEU A 177 -9.18 -2.79 14.01
CA LEU A 177 -9.41 -3.72 15.11
C LEU A 177 -8.86 -5.11 14.76
N MET A 178 -7.71 -5.45 15.34
CA MET A 178 -6.99 -6.69 15.09
C MET A 178 -7.27 -7.73 16.18
N HIS A 179 -7.89 -8.84 15.81
CA HIS A 179 -8.08 -10.01 16.65
C HIS A 179 -6.82 -10.88 16.67
N ARG A 180 -6.42 -11.34 17.86
CA ARG A 180 -5.23 -12.16 18.07
C ARG A 180 -5.59 -13.57 18.53
N TYR A 181 -4.98 -14.55 17.87
CA TYR A 181 -5.19 -15.97 18.13
C TYR A 181 -3.85 -16.68 18.35
N TRP A 182 -3.81 -17.62 19.29
CA TRP A 182 -2.71 -18.59 19.40
C TRP A 182 -3.09 -19.80 20.25
N SER A 183 -2.44 -20.92 19.95
CA SER A 183 -2.57 -22.15 20.71
C SER A 183 -1.60 -22.19 21.90
N SER A 184 -2.08 -22.68 23.05
CA SER A 184 -1.20 -22.99 24.18
C SER A 184 -0.29 -24.20 23.89
N ALA A 185 -0.66 -25.07 22.93
CA ALA A 185 0.11 -26.26 22.55
C ALA A 185 1.40 -25.95 21.78
N CYS A 186 1.64 -24.69 21.37
CA CYS A 186 2.84 -24.33 20.61
C CYS A 186 4.15 -24.65 21.34
N GLY A 187 4.17 -24.64 22.68
CA GLY A 187 5.38 -24.90 23.47
C GLY A 187 5.96 -26.30 23.26
N GLN A 188 5.11 -27.31 23.07
CA GLN A 188 5.48 -28.72 22.91
C GLN A 188 5.30 -29.21 21.46
N CYS A 189 5.04 -28.30 20.52
CA CYS A 189 4.73 -28.67 19.14
C CYS A 189 5.98 -29.12 18.38
N PRO A 190 5.99 -30.32 17.77
CA PRO A 190 7.14 -30.82 17.01
C PRO A 190 7.44 -29.97 15.76
N MET A 191 6.42 -29.30 15.21
CA MET A 191 6.54 -28.44 14.03
C MET A 191 6.94 -26.98 14.36
N LYS A 192 7.28 -26.67 15.62
CA LYS A 192 7.53 -25.30 16.08
C LYS A 192 8.64 -24.61 15.27
N ALA A 193 9.75 -25.31 15.01
CA ALA A 193 10.90 -24.76 14.28
C ALA A 193 10.51 -24.25 12.86
N GLN A 194 9.59 -24.93 12.18
CA GLN A 194 9.07 -24.54 10.87
C GLN A 194 7.90 -23.53 10.95
N CYS A 195 7.39 -23.27 12.15
CA CYS A 195 6.20 -22.44 12.37
C CYS A 195 6.55 -21.03 12.87
N THR A 196 7.34 -20.92 13.94
CA THR A 196 7.65 -19.64 14.57
C THR A 196 8.89 -19.71 15.47
N PRO A 197 9.73 -18.67 15.48
CA PRO A 197 10.81 -18.56 16.46
C PRO A 197 10.30 -18.18 17.86
N SER A 198 9.09 -17.60 17.98
CA SER A 198 8.52 -17.16 19.25
C SER A 198 7.93 -18.32 20.08
N GLN A 199 7.60 -18.05 21.35
CA GLN A 199 6.94 -19.04 22.23
C GLN A 199 5.62 -19.57 21.64
N HIS A 200 4.84 -18.69 21.02
CA HIS A 200 3.58 -19.03 20.35
C HIS A 200 3.54 -18.43 18.96
N ARG A 201 2.88 -19.12 18.01
CA ARG A 201 2.54 -18.54 16.72
C ARG A 201 1.31 -17.66 16.91
N ARG A 202 1.49 -16.34 16.80
CA ARG A 202 0.40 -15.37 16.87
C ARG A 202 -0.18 -15.16 15.48
N ILE A 203 -1.48 -15.32 15.35
CA ILE A 203 -2.24 -15.07 14.13
C ILE A 203 -3.04 -13.79 14.34
N SER A 204 -2.96 -12.89 13.36
CA SER A 204 -3.74 -11.65 13.34
C SER A 204 -4.84 -11.78 12.29
N ARG A 205 -6.07 -11.48 12.69
CA ARG A 205 -7.21 -11.36 11.78
C ARG A 205 -7.81 -9.97 11.98
N TRP A 206 -7.95 -9.21 10.92
CA TRP A 206 -8.75 -7.98 10.99
C TRP A 206 -10.24 -8.35 11.11
N GLU A 207 -11.04 -7.54 11.80
CA GLU A 207 -12.49 -7.79 11.96
C GLU A 207 -13.22 -8.00 10.61
N HIS A 208 -12.74 -7.33 9.55
CA HIS A 208 -13.29 -7.45 8.19
C HIS A 208 -12.45 -8.32 7.26
N GLU A 209 -11.61 -9.22 7.79
CA GLU A 209 -10.77 -10.11 6.96
C GLU A 209 -11.62 -10.99 6.02
N SER A 210 -12.86 -11.32 6.38
CA SER A 210 -13.78 -12.08 5.51
C SER A 210 -14.01 -11.40 4.16
N VAL A 211 -14.06 -10.06 4.14
CA VAL A 211 -14.20 -9.28 2.89
C VAL A 211 -12.96 -9.47 2.01
N LEU A 212 -11.77 -9.46 2.62
CA LEU A 212 -10.53 -9.69 1.91
C LEU A 212 -10.43 -11.13 1.38
N GLU A 213 -10.84 -12.11 2.18
CA GLU A 213 -10.89 -13.52 1.80
C GLU A 213 -11.84 -13.75 0.62
N ALA A 214 -13.01 -13.11 0.60
CA ALA A 214 -13.96 -13.17 -0.51
C ALA A 214 -13.33 -12.64 -1.82
N VAL A 215 -12.66 -11.48 -1.77
CA VAL A 215 -11.93 -10.93 -2.93
C VAL A 215 -10.87 -11.90 -3.46
N GLN A 216 -10.14 -12.56 -2.56
CA GLN A 216 -9.13 -13.55 -2.94
C GLN A 216 -9.74 -14.79 -3.61
N GLN A 217 -10.88 -15.28 -3.10
CA GLN A 217 -11.58 -16.44 -3.65
C GLN A 217 -12.15 -16.13 -5.04
N MET A 218 -12.77 -14.97 -5.23
CA MET A 218 -13.31 -14.54 -6.53
C MET A 218 -12.25 -14.50 -7.62
N ARG A 219 -11.03 -14.06 -7.29
CA ARG A 219 -9.90 -14.06 -8.22
C ARG A 219 -9.48 -15.47 -8.63
N GLN A 220 -9.58 -16.47 -7.75
CA GLN A 220 -9.14 -17.84 -8.03
C GLN A 220 -10.16 -18.65 -8.84
N ALA A 221 -11.42 -18.20 -8.89
CA ALA A 221 -12.52 -18.90 -9.55
C ALA A 221 -12.72 -18.55 -11.03
N ARG A 222 -11.90 -17.65 -11.60
CA ARG A 222 -11.88 -17.28 -13.03
C ARG A 222 -10.54 -17.68 -13.65
#